data_AF-A0A2D8AKV9-F1
#
_entry.id   AF-A0A2D8AKV9-F1
#
_cell.length_a   1.000
_cell.length_b   1.000
_cell.length_c   1.000
_cell.angle_alpha   90.00
_cell.angle_beta   90.00
_cell.angle_gamma   90.00
#
_symmetry.space_group_name_H-M   'P 1'
#
loop_
_entity.id
_entity.type
_entity.pdbx_description
1 polymer ?
#
loop_
_entity_poly.entity_id
_entity_poly.type
_entity_poly.pdbx_seq_one_letter_code
_entity_poly.pdbx_strand_id
1 'polypeptide(L)'
;MNPNATSSRLLKNQVILITRAEHHQASLRQAIEARCGSWASLPLINIARLSDAELQQARDKIQELDRYDVVIFVSQNAARFGAELIADYWPQLPIQQRFIAFGQGTAALLAEMLTAEVEFPVDGSDSEAVLRLPALNAVAGRKILILRGVGGREYLAQTLSRRGAFTDYGELYRRELQQYDGPRVATELRGRGLSAVTVH
;
A
#
# COMPACT_ATOMS: atom_id res chain seq x y z
N MET A 1 -25.28 -30.67 12.13
CA MET A 1 -24.61 -30.26 10.86
C MET A 1 -23.93 -28.93 11.11
N ASN A 2 -22.62 -28.84 10.84
CA ASN A 2 -21.80 -27.69 11.19
C ASN A 2 -21.92 -26.62 10.07
N PRO A 3 -22.47 -25.42 10.31
CA PRO A 3 -22.67 -24.40 9.27
C PRO A 3 -21.36 -23.91 8.62
N ASN A 4 -20.20 -24.19 9.24
CA ASN A 4 -18.87 -23.89 8.69
C ASN A 4 -18.40 -24.85 7.57
N ALA A 5 -19.03 -26.00 7.36
CA ALA A 5 -18.59 -26.95 6.33
C ALA A 5 -18.87 -26.43 4.90
N THR A 6 -19.95 -25.67 4.71
CA THR A 6 -20.41 -25.22 3.38
C THR A 6 -19.60 -24.05 2.82
N SER A 7 -19.08 -23.16 3.68
CA SER A 7 -18.24 -22.02 3.25
C SER A 7 -16.84 -22.43 2.75
N SER A 8 -16.40 -23.65 3.06
CA SER A 8 -15.05 -24.13 2.72
C SER A 8 -14.83 -24.46 1.25
N ARG A 9 -15.90 -24.60 0.44
CA ARG A 9 -15.83 -25.03 -0.97
C ARG A 9 -16.40 -24.01 -1.97
N LEU A 10 -16.54 -22.75 -1.54
CA LEU A 10 -17.16 -21.70 -2.36
C LEU A 10 -16.48 -21.50 -3.72
N LEU A 11 -15.19 -21.80 -3.84
CA LEU A 11 -14.42 -21.63 -5.07
C LEU A 11 -14.10 -22.97 -5.75
N LYS A 12 -14.76 -24.07 -5.37
CA LYS A 12 -14.52 -25.37 -6.01
C LYS A 12 -14.71 -25.27 -7.53
N ASN A 13 -13.73 -25.79 -8.27
CA ASN A 13 -13.64 -25.76 -9.73
C ASN A 13 -13.58 -24.35 -10.35
N GLN A 14 -13.31 -23.31 -9.54
CA GLN A 14 -13.10 -21.96 -10.04
C GLN A 14 -11.61 -21.69 -10.21
N VAL A 15 -11.24 -21.03 -11.31
CA VAL A 15 -9.87 -20.55 -11.54
C VAL A 15 -9.88 -19.04 -11.54
N ILE A 16 -9.22 -18.43 -10.55
CA ILE A 16 -9.20 -16.98 -10.35
C ILE A 16 -7.90 -16.39 -10.89
N LEU A 17 -8.00 -15.44 -11.82
CA LEU A 17 -6.85 -14.70 -12.32
C LEU A 17 -6.51 -13.53 -11.38
N ILE A 18 -5.29 -13.52 -10.87
CA ILE A 18 -4.76 -12.48 -10.00
C ILE A 18 -3.87 -11.53 -10.82
N THR A 19 -4.25 -10.24 -10.86
CA THR A 19 -3.57 -9.24 -11.71
C THR A 19 -2.66 -8.26 -10.95
N ARG A 20 -2.70 -8.27 -9.62
CA ARG A 20 -1.82 -7.44 -8.80
C ARG A 20 -0.36 -7.92 -8.88
N ALA A 21 0.58 -7.04 -8.51
CA ALA A 21 2.00 -7.37 -8.47
C ALA A 21 2.27 -8.67 -7.68
N GLU A 22 3.18 -9.49 -8.19
CA GLU A 22 3.44 -10.87 -7.74
C GLU A 22 3.67 -10.96 -6.21
N HIS A 23 4.47 -10.05 -5.65
CA HIS A 23 4.80 -10.00 -4.22
C HIS A 23 3.61 -9.68 -3.30
N HIS A 24 2.48 -9.24 -3.87
CA HIS A 24 1.24 -8.96 -3.13
C HIS A 24 0.17 -10.04 -3.28
N GLN A 25 0.46 -11.15 -3.96
CA GLN A 25 -0.54 -12.18 -4.25
C GLN A 25 -0.70 -13.23 -3.15
N ALA A 26 0.28 -13.40 -2.26
CA ALA A 26 0.36 -14.53 -1.33
C ALA A 26 -0.92 -14.72 -0.48
N SER A 27 -1.42 -13.65 0.15
CA SER A 27 -2.62 -13.72 0.98
C SER A 27 -3.88 -14.07 0.18
N LEU A 28 -4.00 -13.56 -1.05
CA LEU A 28 -5.13 -13.86 -1.93
C LEU A 28 -5.06 -15.30 -2.45
N ARG A 29 -3.87 -15.80 -2.80
CA ARG A 29 -3.65 -17.21 -3.19
C ARG A 29 -4.08 -18.14 -2.07
N GLN A 30 -3.60 -17.91 -0.85
CA GLN A 30 -4.00 -18.69 0.33
C GLN A 30 -5.51 -18.63 0.57
N ALA A 31 -6.13 -17.45 0.43
CA ALA A 31 -7.57 -17.30 0.61
C ALA A 31 -8.39 -18.05 -0.47
N ILE A 32 -7.88 -18.13 -1.71
CA ILE A 32 -8.49 -18.89 -2.80
C ILE A 32 -8.36 -20.39 -2.55
N GLU A 33 -7.15 -20.85 -2.24
CA GLU A 33 -6.85 -22.26 -1.96
C GLU A 33 -7.63 -22.79 -0.76
N ALA A 34 -7.73 -21.99 0.31
CA ALA A 34 -8.52 -22.31 1.51
C ALA A 34 -10.02 -22.50 1.23
N ARG A 35 -10.50 -22.04 0.06
CA ARG A 35 -11.90 -22.18 -0.40
C ARG A 35 -12.05 -23.19 -1.56
N CYS A 36 -11.03 -24.04 -1.73
CA CYS A 36 -10.91 -25.06 -2.78
C CYS A 36 -10.86 -24.52 -4.22
N GLY A 37 -10.45 -23.26 -4.40
CA GLY A 37 -10.22 -22.68 -5.73
C GLY A 37 -8.80 -22.90 -6.23
N SER A 38 -8.61 -22.71 -7.53
CA SER A 38 -7.30 -22.60 -8.17
C SER A 38 -7.05 -21.16 -8.61
N TRP A 39 -5.78 -20.82 -8.85
CA TRP A 39 -5.39 -19.47 -9.24
C TRP A 39 -4.42 -19.48 -10.43
N ALA A 40 -4.42 -18.38 -11.17
CA ALA A 40 -3.40 -18.06 -12.16
C ALA A 40 -2.87 -16.65 -11.87
N SER A 41 -1.57 -16.43 -12.13
CA SER A 41 -0.94 -15.12 -11.97
C SER A 41 -0.73 -14.49 -13.34
N LEU A 42 -1.18 -13.24 -13.50
CA LEU A 42 -0.78 -12.36 -14.60
C LEU A 42 -0.62 -10.94 -14.06
N PRO A 43 0.52 -10.61 -13.42
CA PRO A 43 0.73 -9.29 -12.84
C PRO A 43 0.71 -8.21 -13.94
N LEU A 44 -0.28 -7.32 -13.95
CA LEU A 44 -0.38 -6.27 -14.97
C LEU A 44 0.41 -5.00 -14.58
N ILE A 45 0.74 -4.89 -13.30
CA ILE A 45 1.46 -3.75 -12.73
C ILE A 45 2.73 -4.24 -12.08
N ASN A 46 3.85 -3.62 -12.45
CA ASN A 46 5.10 -3.69 -11.74
C ASN A 46 5.23 -2.50 -10.77
N ILE A 47 5.86 -2.73 -9.63
CA ILE A 47 6.23 -1.67 -8.69
C ILE A 47 7.73 -1.47 -8.82
N ALA A 48 8.11 -0.41 -9.53
CA ALA A 48 9.52 -0.06 -9.74
C ALA A 48 9.96 0.95 -8.68
N ARG A 49 11.12 0.69 -8.05
CA ARG A 49 11.78 1.71 -7.22
C ARG A 49 12.20 2.87 -8.13
N LEU A 50 12.07 4.09 -7.62
CA LEU A 50 12.57 5.26 -8.34
C LEU A 50 14.09 5.23 -8.43
N SER A 51 14.64 5.85 -9.48
CA SER A 51 16.08 6.06 -9.60
C SER A 51 16.61 6.95 -8.48
N ASP A 52 17.93 6.93 -8.23
CA ASP A 52 18.54 7.77 -7.18
C ASP A 52 18.25 9.26 -7.37
N ALA A 53 18.23 9.74 -8.62
CA ALA A 53 17.92 11.12 -8.95
C ALA A 53 16.46 11.47 -8.65
N GLU A 54 15.52 10.58 -8.97
CA GLU A 54 14.09 10.77 -8.68
C GLU A 54 13.80 10.69 -7.17
N LEU A 55 14.52 9.84 -6.43
CA LEU A 55 14.38 9.71 -4.97
C LEU A 55 14.93 10.90 -4.20
N GLN A 56 15.71 11.78 -4.82
CA GLN A 56 16.43 12.85 -4.11
C GLN A 56 15.49 13.73 -3.28
N GLN A 57 14.33 14.11 -3.83
CA GLN A 57 13.36 14.92 -3.07
C GLN A 57 12.79 14.20 -1.85
N ALA A 58 12.56 12.88 -1.95
CA ALA A 58 12.11 12.09 -0.81
C ALA A 58 13.23 11.93 0.22
N ARG A 59 14.48 11.77 -0.22
CA ARG A 59 15.67 11.72 0.65
C ARG A 59 15.83 12.99 1.46
N ASP A 60 15.75 14.16 0.81
CA ASP A 60 15.89 15.45 1.48
C ASP A 60 14.82 15.62 2.58
N LYS A 61 13.58 15.25 2.28
CA LYS A 61 12.47 15.29 3.25
C LYS A 61 12.65 14.30 4.39
N ILE A 62 13.15 13.09 4.09
CA ILE A 62 13.42 12.08 5.11
C ILE A 62 14.63 12.47 5.97
N GLN A 63 15.64 13.14 5.45
CA GLN A 63 16.73 13.68 6.29
C GLN A 63 16.25 14.73 7.28
N GLU A 64 15.15 15.41 6.97
CA GLU A 64 14.46 16.37 7.85
C GLU A 64 13.25 15.75 8.57
N LEU A 65 13.22 14.42 8.79
CA LEU A 65 12.07 13.71 9.37
C LEU A 65 11.64 14.30 10.73
N ASP A 66 12.59 14.78 11.52
CA ASP A 66 12.38 15.42 12.82
C ASP A 66 11.53 16.70 12.75
N ARG A 67 11.46 17.34 11.58
CA ARG A 67 10.65 18.54 11.34
C ARG A 67 9.19 18.26 11.04
N TYR A 68 8.84 17.00 10.79
CA TYR A 68 7.46 16.60 10.54
C TYR A 68 6.80 16.13 11.83
N ASP A 69 5.56 16.56 12.04
CA ASP A 69 4.73 16.11 13.16
C ASP A 69 4.10 14.74 12.86
N VAL A 70 3.75 14.51 11.59
CA VAL A 70 3.04 13.33 11.13
C VAL A 70 3.63 12.81 9.83
N VAL A 71 3.82 11.49 9.74
CA VAL A 71 4.29 10.80 8.55
C VAL A 71 3.26 9.74 8.14
N ILE A 72 2.68 9.90 6.95
CA ILE A 72 1.59 9.05 6.45
C ILE A 72 2.09 8.15 5.32
N PHE A 73 1.86 6.85 5.45
CA PHE A 73 2.21 5.83 4.45
C PHE A 73 0.95 5.31 3.76
N VAL A 74 0.82 5.64 2.47
CA VAL A 74 -0.45 5.41 1.74
C VAL A 74 -0.62 3.98 1.22
N SER A 75 0.38 3.12 1.36
CA SER A 75 0.33 1.72 0.91
C SER A 75 1.44 0.88 1.55
N GLN A 76 1.35 -0.45 1.44
CA GLN A 76 2.44 -1.36 1.83
C GLN A 76 3.74 -1.11 1.05
N ASN A 77 3.66 -0.71 -0.22
CA ASN A 77 4.87 -0.36 -0.98
C ASN A 77 5.52 0.90 -0.42
N ALA A 78 4.72 1.92 -0.10
CA ALA A 78 5.23 3.14 0.55
C ALA A 78 5.83 2.82 1.92
N ALA A 79 5.21 1.93 2.70
CA ALA A 79 5.75 1.48 3.98
C ALA A 79 7.12 0.81 3.81
N ARG A 80 7.27 -0.14 2.88
CA ARG A 80 8.56 -0.82 2.63
C ARG A 80 9.65 0.15 2.20
N PHE A 81 9.44 0.86 1.09
CA PHE A 81 10.46 1.77 0.56
C PHE A 81 10.75 2.94 1.50
N GLY A 82 9.72 3.45 2.17
CA GLY A 82 9.86 4.57 3.08
C GLY A 82 10.57 4.17 4.37
N ALA A 83 10.25 3.00 4.95
CA ALA A 83 10.94 2.51 6.14
C ALA A 83 12.40 2.13 5.86
N GLU A 84 12.69 1.49 4.72
CA GLU A 84 14.07 1.28 4.25
C GLU A 84 14.83 2.61 4.18
N LEU A 85 14.25 3.60 3.52
CA LEU A 85 14.89 4.90 3.34
C LEU A 85 15.04 5.67 4.65
N ILE A 86 14.08 5.57 5.57
CA ILE A 86 14.18 6.16 6.91
C ILE A 86 15.31 5.49 7.69
N ALA A 87 15.42 4.16 7.66
CA ALA A 87 16.47 3.44 8.37
C ALA A 87 17.88 3.80 7.88
N ASP A 88 18.05 4.16 6.61
CA ASP A 88 19.31 4.62 6.05
C ASP A 88 19.81 5.94 6.68
N TYR A 89 18.89 6.82 7.11
CA TYR A 89 19.23 8.15 7.66
C TYR A 89 19.00 8.28 9.17
N TRP A 90 18.10 7.49 9.74
CA TRP A 90 17.68 7.56 11.13
C TRP A 90 17.82 6.18 11.80
N PRO A 91 19.05 5.80 12.22
CA PRO A 91 19.27 4.59 13.01
C PRO A 91 18.44 4.57 14.30
N GLN A 92 18.15 5.77 14.82
CA GLN A 92 17.16 6.00 15.86
C GLN A 92 16.16 7.03 15.36
N LEU A 93 14.88 6.67 15.40
CA LEU A 93 13.81 7.59 15.00
C LEU A 93 13.75 8.80 15.92
N PRO A 94 13.36 9.98 15.41
CA PRO A 94 13.06 11.09 16.27
C PRO A 94 11.83 10.78 17.14
N ILE A 95 11.73 11.44 18.29
CA ILE A 95 10.89 10.98 19.41
C ILE A 95 9.40 11.39 19.23
N GLN A 96 9.11 12.34 18.35
CA GLN A 96 7.82 13.05 18.35
C GLN A 96 6.92 12.76 17.15
N GLN A 97 7.38 11.96 16.17
CA GLN A 97 6.64 11.70 14.94
C GLN A 97 5.49 10.74 15.21
N ARG A 98 4.31 11.10 14.70
CA ARG A 98 3.21 10.15 14.56
C ARG A 98 3.29 9.46 13.21
N PHE A 99 3.37 8.14 13.23
CA PHE A 99 3.31 7.33 12.01
C PHE A 99 1.88 6.87 11.77
N ILE A 100 1.37 7.10 10.57
CA ILE A 100 0.02 6.71 10.16
C ILE A 100 0.10 5.83 8.91
N ALA A 101 -0.64 4.72 8.91
CA ALA A 101 -0.79 3.85 7.75
C ALA A 101 -2.26 3.74 7.34
N PHE A 102 -2.50 3.48 6.05
CA PHE A 102 -3.87 3.38 5.53
C PHE A 102 -4.66 2.17 6.05
N GLY A 103 -4.02 1.10 6.51
CA GLY A 103 -4.77 -0.06 7.03
C GLY A 103 -3.90 -1.03 7.81
N GLN A 104 -4.55 -1.96 8.52
CA GLN A 104 -3.91 -2.84 9.51
C GLN A 104 -2.67 -3.58 8.96
N GLY A 105 -2.74 -4.15 7.76
CA GLY A 105 -1.61 -4.86 7.18
C GLY A 105 -0.41 -3.96 6.84
N THR A 106 -0.66 -2.71 6.44
CA THR A 106 0.39 -1.70 6.23
C THR A 106 0.96 -1.24 7.56
N ALA A 107 0.11 -1.04 8.57
CA ALA A 107 0.53 -0.62 9.91
C ALA A 107 1.39 -1.66 10.60
N ALA A 108 1.00 -2.95 10.54
CA ALA A 108 1.77 -4.05 11.12
C ALA A 108 3.17 -4.16 10.50
N LEU A 109 3.25 -4.10 9.17
CA LEU A 109 4.53 -4.09 8.46
C LEU A 109 5.41 -2.90 8.86
N LEU A 110 4.82 -1.71 8.92
CA LEU A 110 5.57 -0.51 9.27
C LEU A 110 6.04 -0.52 10.72
N ALA A 111 5.20 -0.97 11.65
CA ALA A 111 5.54 -1.09 13.07
C ALA A 111 6.71 -2.06 13.29
N GLU A 112 6.76 -3.16 12.55
CA GLU A 112 7.88 -4.10 12.55
C GLU A 112 9.16 -3.45 12.01
N MET A 113 9.09 -2.81 10.83
CA MET A 113 10.28 -2.25 10.17
C MET A 113 10.87 -1.06 10.92
N LEU A 114 10.03 -0.21 11.51
CA LEU A 114 10.44 1.01 12.21
C LEU A 114 10.59 0.83 13.73
N THR A 115 10.14 -0.31 14.27
CA THR A 115 10.04 -0.51 15.73
C THR A 115 9.30 0.66 16.40
N ALA A 116 8.17 1.06 15.81
CA ALA A 116 7.40 2.24 16.21
C ALA A 116 5.90 1.94 16.27
N GLU A 117 5.17 2.72 17.07
CA GLU A 117 3.71 2.69 17.05
C GLU A 117 3.20 3.33 15.76
N VAL A 118 2.21 2.67 15.14
CA VAL A 118 1.61 3.12 13.88
C VAL A 118 0.10 3.17 14.02
N GLU A 119 -0.48 4.35 13.87
CA GLU A 119 -1.93 4.55 13.86
C GLU A 119 -2.52 4.15 12.49
N PHE A 120 -3.72 3.58 12.49
CA PHE A 120 -4.45 3.24 11.25
C PHE A 120 -5.96 3.23 11.50
N PRO A 121 -6.79 3.50 10.46
CA PRO A 121 -8.23 3.41 10.61
C PRO A 121 -8.69 1.95 10.71
N VAL A 122 -9.64 1.67 11.61
CA VAL A 122 -10.21 0.33 11.82
C VAL A 122 -11.41 0.06 10.89
N ASP A 123 -11.98 1.10 10.31
CA ASP A 123 -13.24 1.10 9.56
C ASP A 123 -13.06 1.24 8.04
N GLY A 124 -11.82 1.24 7.55
CA GLY A 124 -11.54 1.38 6.12
C GLY A 124 -10.04 1.36 5.81
N SER A 125 -9.70 1.53 4.53
CA SER A 125 -8.30 1.66 4.11
C SER A 125 -8.07 2.67 2.99
N ASP A 126 -8.95 3.66 2.90
CA ASP A 126 -8.90 4.76 1.95
C ASP A 126 -8.54 6.09 2.64
N SER A 127 -8.45 7.15 1.83
CA SER A 127 -8.09 8.49 2.34
C SER A 127 -9.16 9.02 3.30
N GLU A 128 -10.43 8.70 3.04
CA GLU A 128 -11.58 9.10 3.84
C GLU A 128 -11.51 8.49 5.24
N ALA A 129 -11.19 7.21 5.35
CA ALA A 129 -10.99 6.52 6.63
C ALA A 129 -9.81 7.10 7.41
N VAL A 130 -8.68 7.33 6.75
CA VAL A 130 -7.52 7.96 7.38
C VAL A 130 -7.85 9.36 7.87
N LEU A 131 -8.55 10.18 7.07
CA LEU A 131 -8.94 11.55 7.44
C LEU A 131 -9.91 11.63 8.62
N ARG A 132 -10.53 10.52 9.04
CA ARG A 132 -11.37 10.43 10.25
C ARG A 132 -10.55 10.15 11.52
N LEU A 133 -9.28 9.78 11.40
CA LEU A 133 -8.43 9.55 12.58
C LEU A 133 -8.36 10.81 13.44
N PRO A 134 -8.55 10.70 14.77
CA PRO A 134 -8.49 11.86 15.67
C PRO A 134 -7.20 12.67 15.53
N ALA A 135 -6.07 12.00 15.28
CA ALA A 135 -4.77 12.62 15.06
C ALA A 135 -4.74 13.60 13.86
N LEU A 136 -5.67 13.48 12.91
CA LEU A 136 -5.72 14.29 11.70
C LEU A 136 -6.83 15.35 11.70
N ASN A 137 -7.61 15.47 12.78
CA ASN A 137 -8.71 16.44 12.86
C ASN A 137 -8.22 17.88 13.09
N ALA A 138 -7.21 18.05 13.95
CA ALA A 138 -6.66 19.36 14.33
C ALA A 138 -5.20 19.49 13.90
N VAL A 139 -4.98 19.72 12.61
CA VAL A 139 -3.65 19.74 11.98
C VAL A 139 -3.18 21.13 11.54
N ALA A 140 -3.89 22.19 11.94
CA ALA A 140 -3.50 23.55 11.61
C ALA A 140 -2.06 23.85 12.09
N GLY A 141 -1.22 24.33 11.18
CA GLY A 141 0.20 24.62 11.43
C GLY A 141 1.13 23.41 11.51
N ARG A 142 0.60 22.18 11.47
CA ARG A 142 1.40 20.94 11.50
C ARG A 142 2.05 20.68 10.15
N LYS A 143 3.24 20.08 10.17
CA LYS A 143 3.94 19.56 8.98
C LYS A 143 3.67 18.07 8.84
N ILE A 144 3.16 17.68 7.67
CA ILE A 144 2.77 16.30 7.37
C ILE A 144 3.51 15.83 6.12
N LEU A 145 4.31 14.78 6.27
CA LEU A 145 4.94 14.08 5.16
C LEU A 145 4.06 12.92 4.70
N ILE A 146 3.71 12.88 3.42
CA ILE A 146 2.91 11.81 2.81
C ILE A 146 3.81 11.01 1.87
N LEU A 147 4.17 9.80 2.31
CA LEU A 147 5.00 8.86 1.57
C LEU A 147 4.12 8.01 0.65
N ARG A 148 4.39 8.08 -0.66
CA ARG A 148 3.53 7.52 -1.71
C ARG A 148 4.33 7.03 -2.92
N GLY A 149 3.62 6.40 -3.85
CA GLY A 149 4.13 6.23 -5.22
C GLY A 149 3.85 7.46 -6.06
N VAL A 150 4.58 7.62 -7.17
CA VAL A 150 4.45 8.73 -8.11
C VAL A 150 3.00 8.86 -8.57
N GLY A 151 2.48 10.09 -8.45
CA GLY A 151 1.09 10.42 -8.79
C GLY A 151 0.05 9.71 -7.92
N GLY A 152 -1.24 9.84 -8.28
CA GLY A 152 -2.40 9.28 -7.56
C GLY A 152 -3.32 10.34 -6.97
N ARG A 153 -4.17 9.98 -5.99
CA ARG A 153 -5.18 10.89 -5.43
C ARG A 153 -4.56 12.01 -4.58
N GLU A 154 -4.90 13.25 -4.92
CA GLU A 154 -4.52 14.45 -4.18
C GLU A 154 -5.41 14.73 -2.96
N TYR A 155 -6.55 14.05 -2.86
CA TYR A 155 -7.62 14.34 -1.89
C TYR A 155 -7.16 14.39 -0.43
N LEU A 156 -6.27 13.49 -0.02
CA LEU A 156 -5.72 13.47 1.33
C LEU A 156 -4.97 14.77 1.65
N ALA A 157 -3.98 15.13 0.84
CA ALA A 157 -3.17 16.32 1.08
C ALA A 157 -4.00 17.59 0.96
N GLN A 158 -4.86 17.69 -0.07
CA GLN A 158 -5.77 18.83 -0.23
C GLN A 158 -6.68 19.01 0.98
N THR A 159 -7.18 17.92 1.57
CA THR A 159 -8.04 18.00 2.76
C THR A 159 -7.25 18.40 4.00
N LEU A 160 -6.05 17.85 4.22
CA LEU A 160 -5.18 18.25 5.34
C LEU A 160 -4.73 19.71 5.21
N SER A 161 -4.41 20.17 4.00
CA SER A 161 -4.09 21.58 3.74
C SER A 161 -5.28 22.51 3.91
N ARG A 162 -6.50 22.09 3.54
CA ARG A 162 -7.73 22.83 3.90
C ARG A 162 -7.97 22.88 5.41
N ARG A 163 -7.49 21.90 6.17
CA ARG A 163 -7.46 21.91 7.65
C ARG A 163 -6.29 22.73 8.22
N GLY A 164 -5.49 23.39 7.38
CA GLY A 164 -4.40 24.28 7.77
C GLY A 164 -3.03 23.60 7.94
N ALA A 165 -2.86 22.35 7.52
CA ALA A 165 -1.58 21.67 7.57
C ALA A 165 -0.67 22.05 6.38
N PHE A 166 0.64 22.05 6.62
CA PHE A 166 1.65 22.03 5.57
C PHE A 166 1.86 20.58 5.15
N THR A 167 1.63 20.26 3.89
CA THR A 167 1.73 18.89 3.37
C THR A 167 2.85 18.78 2.35
N ASP A 168 3.62 17.72 2.47
CA ASP A 168 4.71 17.38 1.56
C ASP A 168 4.53 15.97 1.03
N TYR A 169 4.86 15.75 -0.24
CA TYR A 169 4.95 14.40 -0.81
C TYR A 169 6.39 13.89 -0.81
N GLY A 170 6.60 12.64 -0.39
CA GLY A 170 7.79 11.86 -0.68
C GLY A 170 7.41 10.72 -1.62
N GLU A 171 7.77 10.84 -2.89
CA GLU A 171 7.52 9.81 -3.90
C GLU A 171 8.66 8.77 -3.86
N LEU A 172 8.30 7.49 -3.76
CA LEU A 172 9.26 6.42 -3.45
C LEU A 172 9.34 5.34 -4.54
N TYR A 173 8.28 5.19 -5.32
CA TYR A 173 8.16 4.15 -6.34
C TYR A 173 7.22 4.61 -7.45
N ARG A 174 7.28 3.94 -8.61
CA ARG A 174 6.35 4.12 -9.71
C ARG A 174 5.60 2.82 -10.00
N ARG A 175 4.37 2.96 -10.48
CA ARG A 175 3.60 1.85 -11.05
C ARG A 175 3.87 1.81 -12.55
N GLU A 176 4.38 0.71 -13.04
CA GLU A 176 4.66 0.50 -14.46
C GLU A 176 3.75 -0.58 -15.01
N LEU A 177 3.26 -0.38 -16.23
CA LEU A 177 2.49 -1.41 -16.93
C LEU A 177 3.46 -2.50 -17.39
N GLN A 178 3.14 -3.73 -17.02
CA GLN A 178 3.84 -4.90 -17.55
C GLN A 178 3.45 -5.10 -19.02
N GLN A 179 4.46 -5.24 -19.88
CA GLN A 179 4.23 -5.50 -21.30
C GLN A 179 4.09 -7.00 -21.55
N TYR A 180 2.98 -7.36 -22.17
CA TYR A 180 2.69 -8.73 -22.58
C TYR A 180 2.33 -8.77 -24.06
N ASP A 181 2.64 -9.88 -24.72
CA ASP A 181 2.01 -10.24 -25.99
C ASP A 181 0.54 -10.62 -25.71
N GLY A 182 -0.35 -9.63 -25.86
CA GLY A 182 -1.77 -9.74 -25.54
C GLY A 182 -2.45 -10.93 -26.22
N PRO A 183 -2.36 -11.09 -27.56
CA PRO A 183 -2.91 -12.25 -28.26
C PRO A 183 -2.42 -13.60 -27.73
N ARG A 184 -1.11 -13.73 -27.46
CA ARG A 184 -0.53 -14.97 -26.93
C ARG A 184 -1.04 -15.26 -25.51
N VAL A 185 -0.97 -14.28 -24.62
CA VAL A 185 -1.45 -14.41 -23.23
C VAL A 185 -2.96 -14.70 -23.18
N ALA A 186 -3.76 -14.05 -24.03
CA ALA A 186 -5.19 -14.32 -24.10
C ALA A 186 -5.47 -15.77 -24.51
N THR A 187 -4.69 -16.33 -25.44
CA THR A 187 -4.80 -17.73 -25.86
C THR A 187 -4.46 -18.68 -24.73
N GLU A 188 -3.33 -18.44 -24.04
CA GLU A 188 -2.92 -19.23 -22.87
C GLU A 188 -3.96 -19.19 -21.75
N LEU A 189 -4.51 -18.02 -21.45
CA LEU A 189 -5.50 -17.84 -20.38
C LEU A 189 -6.85 -18.49 -20.71
N ARG A 190 -7.31 -18.46 -21.97
CA ARG A 190 -8.55 -19.15 -22.38
C ARG A 190 -8.45 -20.66 -22.15
N GLY A 191 -7.27 -21.25 -22.35
CA GLY A 191 -7.02 -22.67 -22.09
C GLY A 191 -7.07 -23.07 -20.61
N ARG A 192 -7.01 -22.10 -19.68
CA ARG A 192 -6.99 -22.36 -18.22
C ARG A 192 -8.37 -22.42 -17.57
N GLY A 193 -9.45 -22.18 -18.31
CA GLY A 193 -10.81 -22.21 -17.75
C GLY A 193 -11.03 -21.14 -16.67
N LEU A 194 -10.56 -19.91 -16.92
CA LEU A 194 -10.72 -18.80 -15.97
C LEU A 194 -12.20 -18.52 -15.67
N SER A 195 -12.51 -18.40 -14.38
CA SER A 195 -13.85 -18.09 -13.89
C SER A 195 -14.05 -16.62 -13.55
N ALA A 196 -12.98 -15.95 -13.11
CA ALA A 196 -13.01 -14.54 -12.70
C ALA A 196 -11.63 -13.90 -12.81
N VAL A 197 -11.62 -12.57 -12.93
CA VAL A 197 -10.42 -11.74 -12.92
C VAL A 197 -10.54 -10.74 -11.77
N THR A 198 -9.48 -10.60 -10.99
CA THR A 198 -9.41 -9.57 -9.94
C THR A 198 -8.71 -8.32 -10.49
N VAL A 199 -9.15 -7.13 -10.06
CA VAL A 199 -8.54 -5.81 -10.37
C VAL A 199 -8.45 -4.99 -9.09
N HIS A 200 -7.32 -4.32 -8.87
CA HIS A 200 -6.98 -3.62 -7.61
C HIS A 200 -6.32 -2.27 -7.88
#